data_AF-A0A341CD00-F1
#
_entry.id   AF-A0A341CD00-F1
#
_cell.length_a   1.000
_cell.length_b   1.000
_cell.length_c   1.000
_cell.angle_alpha   90.00
_cell.angle_beta   90.00
_cell.angle_gamma   90.00
#
_symmetry.space_group_name_H-M   'P 1'
#
loop_
_entity.id
_entity.type
_entity.pdbx_description
1 polymer ?
#
loop_
_entity_poly.entity_id
_entity_poly.type
_entity_poly.pdbx_seq_one_letter_code
_entity_poly.pdbx_strand_id
1 'polypeptide(L)'
;MLSCNICGETVTSEPDMKAHLLIVHMENEVTCPFCKLSGVNYDEMCFHIETAHFEQNELEKNFERINTVQYGTSNSRKDSTLQCRMEVNSSIHSACASNHPKISAQGPPNNGILKHKGFYSENLTESRKFLKDKEKQSDRTKIKGSIYEAMYTPPECPFCGKIEGCSQDMETHVKTEHADLLDTPLEDCNQPLYDCPMCGLICTNYHILQEHVDLHLEESSFGQGMDRVQCSRDLELAQQLQQEEDRKRRSEESRQEMEEFQNLQRQYGLNNSGGYKQQQLRNMEIEVNRGRMHPSEFHRRKADMMESLAIGIDDGKTKTSGIMEALYRYYQNAATDVRRVWLSTVVDHFQSSFGDKGWGCGYRNFQMLLSSLLQNDAYDDCLKGMSVPCIPKIQSMIEDAWKEGFDPQGASQLNNRLQGTKAWIGACEVYTLLTSLRIKCRIIDFHKSTGPLGTHPRLFEWIMSYYSSEREGSPKVLFTSKPPIYLQHQGQETSFSSLYSREDPLKK
;
A
#
# COMPACT_ATOMS: atom_id res chain seq x y z
N MET A 1 18.83 22.02 -7.02
CA MET A 1 18.46 22.82 -5.84
C MET A 1 16.98 22.63 -5.62
N LEU A 2 16.58 22.35 -4.38
CA LEU A 2 15.19 22.17 -3.95
C LEU A 2 14.86 23.31 -2.99
N SER A 3 13.72 23.98 -3.15
CA SER A 3 13.23 25.01 -2.22
C SER A 3 12.38 24.37 -1.12
N CYS A 4 12.55 24.83 0.12
CA CYS A 4 11.69 24.43 1.23
C CYS A 4 10.37 25.20 1.16
N ASN A 5 9.25 24.49 1.14
CA ASN A 5 7.90 25.08 1.00
C ASN A 5 7.41 25.82 2.26
N ILE A 6 8.20 25.86 3.35
CA ILE A 6 7.85 26.55 4.61
C ILE A 6 8.62 27.87 4.75
N CYS A 7 9.92 27.89 4.45
CA CYS A 7 10.79 29.05 4.64
C CYS A 7 11.40 29.62 3.34
N GLY A 8 11.20 28.96 2.20
CA GLY A 8 11.76 29.35 0.90
C GLY A 8 13.25 29.07 0.71
N GLU A 9 13.94 28.50 1.70
CA GLU A 9 15.39 28.25 1.64
C GLU A 9 15.72 27.16 0.62
N THR A 10 16.78 27.36 -0.18
CA THR A 10 17.17 26.45 -1.26
C THR A 10 18.36 25.57 -0.87
N VAL A 11 18.16 24.26 -0.87
CA VAL A 11 19.18 23.25 -0.54
C VAL A 11 19.66 22.49 -1.77
N THR A 12 20.83 21.87 -1.67
CA THR A 12 21.53 21.26 -2.81
C THR A 12 21.00 19.90 -3.23
N SER A 13 20.56 19.05 -2.30
CA SER A 13 20.10 17.68 -2.54
C SER A 13 18.90 17.27 -1.68
N GLU A 14 18.30 16.12 -1.97
CA GLU A 14 17.17 15.58 -1.20
C GLU A 14 17.57 15.15 0.25
N PRO A 15 18.74 14.52 0.49
CA PRO A 15 19.26 14.36 1.86
C PRO A 15 19.41 15.68 2.62
N ASP A 16 19.89 16.74 1.96
CA ASP A 16 20.02 18.07 2.59
C ASP A 16 18.64 18.65 2.94
N MET A 17 17.62 18.42 2.10
CA MET A 17 16.23 18.80 2.40
C MET A 17 15.71 18.05 3.62
N LYS A 18 15.96 16.74 3.73
CA LYS A 18 15.55 15.95 4.90
C LYS A 18 16.24 16.43 6.18
N ALA A 19 17.53 16.76 6.13
CA ALA A 19 18.25 17.34 7.26
C ALA A 19 17.75 18.75 7.63
N HIS A 20 17.49 19.61 6.63
CA HIS A 20 16.90 20.94 6.83
C HIS A 20 15.52 20.86 7.48
N LEU A 21 14.62 19.99 6.99
CA LEU A 21 13.30 19.76 7.58
C LEU A 21 13.41 19.28 9.04
N LEU A 22 14.34 18.38 9.36
CA LEU A 22 14.54 17.90 10.72
C LEU A 22 15.02 19.02 11.66
N ILE A 23 16.08 19.72 11.29
CA ILE A 23 16.76 20.70 12.16
C ILE A 23 15.97 22.02 12.27
N VAL A 24 15.38 22.49 11.17
CA VAL A 24 14.71 23.81 11.12
C VAL A 24 13.22 23.71 11.49
N HIS A 25 12.56 22.59 11.20
CA HIS A 25 11.11 22.45 11.33
C HIS A 25 10.62 21.33 12.28
N MET A 26 11.47 20.38 12.71
CA MET A 26 11.07 19.41 13.75
C MET A 26 11.56 19.79 15.15
N GLU A 27 12.65 20.56 15.27
CA GLU A 27 13.16 21.05 16.57
C GLU A 27 12.69 22.47 16.95
N ASN A 28 12.06 23.21 16.04
CA ASN A 28 11.45 24.52 16.31
C ASN A 28 9.97 24.52 15.89
N GLU A 29 9.09 25.16 16.68
CA GLU A 29 7.64 25.13 16.45
C GLU A 29 7.25 25.69 15.08
N VAL A 30 6.80 24.80 14.18
CA VAL A 30 6.26 25.22 12.87
C VAL A 30 4.99 26.04 13.11
N THR A 31 4.99 27.27 12.60
CA THR A 31 3.82 28.16 12.63
C THR A 31 3.26 28.29 11.22
N CYS A 32 1.95 28.13 11.06
CA CYS A 32 1.29 28.28 9.77
C CYS A 32 1.46 29.71 9.24
N PRO A 33 2.01 29.94 8.03
CA PRO A 33 2.22 31.29 7.50
C PRO A 33 0.90 32.02 7.18
N PHE A 34 -0.21 31.30 7.06
CA PHE A 34 -1.53 31.82 6.72
C PHE A 34 -2.47 32.01 7.93
N CYS A 35 -2.10 31.53 9.12
CA CYS A 35 -2.89 31.72 10.34
C CYS A 35 -2.02 31.82 11.62
N LYS A 36 -2.53 31.36 12.77
CA LYS A 36 -1.82 31.38 14.07
C LYS A 36 -1.68 29.99 14.71
N LEU A 37 -1.82 28.92 13.92
CA LEU A 37 -1.59 27.56 14.39
C LEU A 37 -0.08 27.33 14.51
N SER A 38 0.39 26.94 15.70
CA SER A 38 1.77 26.50 15.96
C SER A 38 1.79 25.20 16.77
N GLY A 39 2.97 24.58 16.90
CA GLY A 39 3.16 23.40 17.77
C GLY A 39 2.64 22.07 17.20
N VAL A 40 2.40 22.00 15.89
CA VAL A 40 2.05 20.76 15.17
C VAL A 40 3.22 20.29 14.29
N ASN A 41 3.28 19.00 13.97
CA ASN A 41 4.39 18.46 13.17
C ASN A 41 4.26 18.80 11.66
N TYR A 42 5.28 18.47 10.87
CA TYR A 42 5.34 18.78 9.43
C TYR A 42 4.12 18.23 8.65
N ASP A 43 3.78 16.95 8.84
CA ASP A 43 2.68 16.31 8.10
C ASP A 43 1.31 16.91 8.49
N GLU A 44 1.13 17.20 9.79
CA GLU A 44 -0.04 17.90 10.31
C GLU A 44 -0.14 19.34 9.79
N MET A 45 0.99 20.04 9.64
CA MET A 45 1.03 21.40 9.09
C MET A 45 0.72 21.40 7.58
N CYS A 46 1.29 20.47 6.80
CA CYS A 46 0.97 20.31 5.39
C CYS A 46 -0.52 20.00 5.20
N PHE A 47 -1.06 19.04 5.96
CA PHE A 47 -2.48 18.72 5.93
C PHE A 47 -3.36 19.91 6.35
N HIS A 48 -2.95 20.69 7.37
CA HIS A 48 -3.63 21.91 7.77
C HIS A 48 -3.66 22.96 6.65
N ILE A 49 -2.53 23.22 5.99
CA ILE A 49 -2.45 24.19 4.88
C ILE A 49 -3.31 23.72 3.68
N GLU A 50 -3.26 22.44 3.34
CA GLU A 50 -4.06 21.87 2.24
C GLU A 50 -5.57 21.86 2.54
N THR A 51 -6.00 21.75 3.80
CA THR A 51 -7.43 21.68 4.16
C THR A 51 -8.03 23.01 4.59
N ALA A 52 -7.26 23.91 5.21
CA ALA A 52 -7.75 25.20 5.72
C ALA A 52 -7.38 26.39 4.83
N HIS A 53 -6.31 26.28 4.03
CA HIS A 53 -5.76 27.38 3.22
C HIS A 53 -5.68 27.04 1.71
N PHE A 54 -6.46 26.05 1.26
CA PHE A 54 -6.48 25.52 -0.11
C PHE A 54 -6.48 26.61 -1.21
N GLU A 55 -7.39 27.59 -1.12
CA GLU A 55 -7.52 28.66 -2.14
C GLU A 55 -6.33 29.64 -2.15
N GLN A 56 -5.61 29.79 -1.03
CA GLN A 56 -4.43 30.66 -0.92
C GLN A 56 -3.17 29.93 -1.44
N ASN A 57 -3.04 28.65 -1.12
CA ASN A 57 -1.98 27.75 -1.60
C ASN A 57 -1.99 27.62 -3.14
N GLU A 58 -3.18 27.50 -3.75
CA GLU A 58 -3.31 27.48 -5.20
C GLU A 58 -2.87 28.80 -5.87
N LEU A 59 -3.08 29.96 -5.24
CA LEU A 59 -2.59 31.23 -5.78
C LEU A 59 -1.06 31.30 -5.79
N GLU A 60 -0.42 30.86 -4.70
CA GLU A 60 1.04 30.86 -4.56
C GLU A 60 1.72 29.87 -5.53
N LYS A 61 1.20 28.63 -5.62
CA LYS A 61 1.63 27.63 -6.61
C LYS A 61 1.49 28.13 -8.05
N ASN A 62 0.44 28.89 -8.36
CA ASN A 62 0.29 29.47 -9.69
C ASN A 62 1.30 30.60 -9.95
N PHE A 63 1.68 31.41 -8.95
CA PHE A 63 2.75 32.41 -9.08
C PHE A 63 4.13 31.78 -9.32
N GLU A 64 4.50 30.72 -8.60
CA GLU A 64 5.79 30.02 -8.83
C GLU A 64 5.85 29.37 -10.22
N ARG A 65 4.73 28.82 -10.69
CA ARG A 65 4.60 28.19 -12.01
C ARG A 65 4.65 29.20 -13.16
N ILE A 66 4.27 30.45 -12.93
CA ILE A 66 4.43 31.56 -13.89
C ILE A 66 5.90 32.02 -13.92
N ASN A 67 6.54 32.14 -12.76
CA ASN A 67 7.95 32.57 -12.66
C ASN A 67 8.94 31.58 -13.29
N THR A 68 8.67 30.27 -13.23
CA THR A 68 9.52 29.24 -13.87
C THR A 68 9.42 29.17 -15.40
N VAL A 69 8.49 29.91 -16.03
CA VAL A 69 8.30 29.93 -17.50
C VAL A 69 8.85 31.23 -18.13
N GLN A 70 9.20 32.25 -17.34
CA GLN A 70 9.71 33.53 -17.85
C GLN A 70 11.20 33.76 -17.58
N TYR A 71 12.06 33.02 -18.27
CA TYR A 71 13.44 33.45 -18.53
C TYR A 71 13.79 33.27 -20.01
N GLY A 72 13.33 34.21 -20.84
CA GLY A 72 13.48 34.11 -22.30
C GLY A 72 12.91 35.29 -23.10
N THR A 73 13.66 36.39 -23.16
CA THR A 73 13.49 37.53 -24.10
C THR A 73 12.49 38.63 -23.67
N SER A 74 12.74 39.85 -24.14
CA SER A 74 12.37 41.12 -23.48
C SER A 74 11.53 42.09 -24.34
N ASN A 75 11.03 43.15 -23.67
CA ASN A 75 10.58 44.46 -24.18
C ASN A 75 9.18 44.59 -24.81
N SER A 76 8.25 45.28 -24.11
CA SER A 76 7.88 46.69 -24.43
C SER A 76 6.44 47.11 -24.04
N ARG A 77 6.35 48.02 -23.05
CA ARG A 77 5.43 49.18 -22.94
C ARG A 77 3.88 48.99 -23.00
N LYS A 78 3.29 49.41 -21.86
CA LYS A 78 2.30 50.50 -21.67
C LYS A 78 0.79 50.20 -21.57
N ASP A 79 0.29 50.75 -20.45
CA ASP A 79 -0.94 51.53 -20.25
C ASP A 79 -2.32 50.85 -20.11
N SER A 80 -2.86 51.05 -18.90
CA SER A 80 -4.16 51.69 -18.63
C SER A 80 -5.36 50.88 -18.08
N THR A 81 -5.58 51.07 -16.77
CA THR A 81 -6.73 51.87 -16.24
C THR A 81 -8.00 51.16 -15.74
N LEU A 82 -8.14 51.17 -14.39
CA LEU A 82 -9.38 51.25 -13.57
C LEU A 82 -10.39 50.05 -13.65
N GLN A 83 -11.24 49.78 -12.64
CA GLN A 83 -11.55 50.54 -11.40
C GLN A 83 -11.92 49.60 -10.23
N CYS A 84 -11.62 50.03 -9.01
CA CYS A 84 -12.05 49.40 -7.74
C CYS A 84 -13.31 50.10 -7.19
N ARG A 85 -14.10 49.37 -6.36
CA ARG A 85 -15.11 49.76 -5.33
C ARG A 85 -16.35 48.85 -5.43
N MET A 86 -17.11 48.50 -4.38
CA MET A 86 -17.19 48.87 -2.95
C MET A 86 -17.97 47.69 -2.27
N GLU A 87 -18.10 47.46 -0.96
CA GLU A 87 -17.80 48.22 0.25
C GLU A 87 -17.73 47.24 1.46
N VAL A 88 -17.00 47.60 2.52
CA VAL A 88 -17.04 46.88 3.81
C VAL A 88 -17.94 47.66 4.76
N ASN A 89 -18.78 46.98 5.54
CA ASN A 89 -19.28 47.54 6.79
C ASN A 89 -19.15 46.52 7.92
N SER A 90 -18.33 46.88 8.90
CA SER A 90 -18.15 46.17 10.16
C SER A 90 -19.02 46.81 11.25
N SER A 91 -19.41 46.04 12.26
CA SER A 91 -19.79 46.60 13.56
C SER A 91 -19.59 45.58 14.69
N ILE A 92 -18.84 46.05 15.67
CA ILE A 92 -18.17 45.37 16.77
C ILE A 92 -19.15 45.05 17.92
N HIS A 93 -18.73 44.13 18.80
CA HIS A 93 -19.01 43.97 20.25
C HIS A 93 -19.54 42.56 20.58
N SER A 94 -18.74 41.64 21.15
CA SER A 94 -18.06 41.62 22.46
C SER A 94 -18.99 41.36 23.65
N ALA A 95 -18.90 40.15 24.23
CA ALA A 95 -18.72 39.90 25.68
C ALA A 95 -18.68 38.40 25.99
N CYS A 96 -17.80 37.98 26.90
CA CYS A 96 -17.67 36.61 27.39
C CYS A 96 -18.62 36.33 28.57
N ALA A 97 -19.06 35.08 28.74
CA ALA A 97 -19.25 34.48 30.08
C ALA A 97 -19.32 32.94 29.99
N SER A 98 -18.51 32.27 30.81
CA SER A 98 -18.48 30.80 30.98
C SER A 98 -19.74 30.24 31.64
N ASN A 99 -20.07 28.97 31.41
CA ASN A 99 -20.65 28.08 32.44
C ASN A 99 -20.65 26.59 32.03
N HIS A 100 -19.87 25.81 32.78
CA HIS A 100 -19.98 24.35 32.96
C HIS A 100 -19.90 24.08 34.47
N PRO A 101 -20.25 22.90 35.00
CA PRO A 101 -21.16 21.86 34.50
C PRO A 101 -22.20 21.44 35.59
N LYS A 102 -23.24 20.67 35.25
CA LYS A 102 -23.92 19.81 36.25
C LYS A 102 -24.30 18.44 35.69
N ILE A 103 -23.81 17.43 36.38
CA ILE A 103 -24.14 16.01 36.22
C ILE A 103 -25.49 15.75 36.93
N SER A 104 -26.33 14.90 36.37
CA SER A 104 -27.32 14.13 37.14
C SER A 104 -27.48 12.75 36.53
N ALA A 105 -27.38 11.72 37.36
CA ALA A 105 -27.50 10.33 36.95
C ALA A 105 -28.85 9.77 37.38
N GLN A 106 -29.48 8.97 36.52
CA GLN A 106 -30.50 7.99 36.92
C GLN A 106 -30.23 6.68 36.19
N GLY A 107 -30.23 5.58 36.94
CA GLY A 107 -29.94 4.23 36.46
C GLY A 107 -31.19 3.46 35.99
N PRO A 108 -31.01 2.20 35.55
CA PRO A 108 -32.05 1.39 34.91
C PRO A 108 -32.80 0.47 35.90
N PRO A 109 -33.97 -0.07 35.50
CA PRO A 109 -34.54 -1.27 36.12
C PRO A 109 -34.44 -2.53 35.24
N ASN A 110 -34.05 -3.62 35.90
CA ASN A 110 -33.76 -4.96 35.39
C ASN A 110 -34.99 -5.89 35.17
N ASN A 111 -34.71 -6.98 34.43
CA ASN A 111 -34.96 -8.40 34.78
C ASN A 111 -36.19 -9.21 34.30
N GLY A 112 -35.86 -10.45 33.92
CA GLY A 112 -36.72 -11.60 33.62
C GLY A 112 -35.94 -12.70 32.85
N ILE A 113 -34.98 -13.44 33.42
CA ILE A 113 -35.11 -14.59 34.35
C ILE A 113 -35.94 -15.73 33.69
N LEU A 114 -35.51 -16.99 33.50
CA LEU A 114 -34.37 -17.82 33.96
C LEU A 114 -33.78 -18.58 32.71
N LYS A 115 -33.02 -19.70 32.71
CA LYS A 115 -32.68 -20.78 33.67
C LYS A 115 -31.32 -21.41 33.30
N HIS A 116 -30.69 -22.15 34.23
CA HIS A 116 -29.40 -22.83 34.03
C HIS A 116 -29.48 -24.30 34.51
N LYS A 117 -28.72 -25.21 33.89
CA LYS A 117 -28.35 -26.54 34.43
C LYS A 117 -27.11 -27.03 33.67
N GLY A 118 -26.01 -27.27 34.36
CA GLY A 118 -24.79 -27.87 33.79
C GLY A 118 -24.50 -29.25 34.40
N PHE A 119 -23.44 -29.93 33.96
CA PHE A 119 -22.74 -30.97 34.74
C PHE A 119 -21.35 -31.28 34.12
N TYR A 120 -20.31 -31.16 34.97
CA TYR A 120 -19.07 -31.97 35.10
C TYR A 120 -18.15 -32.37 33.92
N SER A 121 -16.87 -32.54 34.31
CA SER A 121 -15.77 -33.15 33.54
C SER A 121 -15.36 -34.47 34.21
N GLU A 122 -14.90 -35.47 33.44
CA GLU A 122 -13.77 -36.34 33.86
C GLU A 122 -13.23 -37.22 32.72
N ASN A 123 -12.02 -37.77 32.92
CA ASN A 123 -11.28 -38.62 31.98
C ASN A 123 -11.76 -40.08 32.03
N LEU A 124 -11.48 -40.88 30.98
CA LEU A 124 -10.82 -42.20 31.17
C LEU A 124 -10.31 -42.85 29.87
N THR A 125 -9.29 -43.67 30.07
CA THR A 125 -8.47 -44.41 29.09
C THR A 125 -9.10 -45.75 28.72
N GLU A 126 -8.84 -46.27 27.52
CA GLU A 126 -8.89 -47.72 27.27
C GLU A 126 -7.67 -48.24 26.51
N SER A 127 -7.30 -49.50 26.74
CA SER A 127 -6.08 -50.13 26.23
C SER A 127 -6.31 -51.61 25.94
N ARG A 128 -5.67 -52.14 24.88
CA ARG A 128 -4.93 -53.44 24.86
C ARG A 128 -4.74 -54.02 23.44
N LYS A 129 -3.50 -54.43 23.14
CA LYS A 129 -3.02 -55.82 22.86
C LYS A 129 -1.63 -55.71 22.19
N PHE A 130 -0.51 -55.93 22.90
CA PHE A 130 0.11 -57.22 23.27
C PHE A 130 0.36 -58.20 22.11
N LEU A 131 1.65 -58.34 21.75
CA LEU A 131 2.31 -59.62 21.42
C LEU A 131 3.67 -59.66 22.17
N LYS A 132 4.19 -60.85 22.44
CA LYS A 132 5.37 -61.14 23.29
C LYS A 132 6.49 -61.79 22.46
N ASP A 133 7.74 -61.63 22.93
CA ASP A 133 8.71 -62.70 23.22
C ASP A 133 9.80 -62.09 24.15
N LYS A 134 10.11 -62.63 25.36
CA LYS A 134 11.05 -63.74 25.69
C LYS A 134 12.48 -63.50 25.18
N GLU A 135 13.58 -63.65 25.92
CA GLU A 135 13.95 -63.96 27.33
C GLU A 135 15.44 -63.55 27.48
N LYS A 136 15.98 -63.01 28.59
CA LYS A 136 16.49 -63.75 29.78
C LYS A 136 16.98 -62.76 30.88
N GLN A 137 17.00 -63.21 32.14
CA GLN A 137 17.54 -62.49 33.31
C GLN A 137 18.85 -63.09 33.85
N SER A 138 19.64 -62.27 34.55
CA SER A 138 20.34 -62.57 35.82
C SER A 138 20.91 -61.23 36.39
N ASP A 139 20.50 -60.65 37.53
CA ASP A 139 20.73 -61.05 38.94
C ASP A 139 22.19 -61.52 39.19
N ARG A 140 23.07 -61.04 40.12
CA ARG A 140 23.12 -60.12 41.29
C ARG A 140 24.63 -59.70 41.53
N THR A 141 25.12 -58.87 42.48
CA THR A 141 24.59 -58.17 43.69
C THR A 141 25.44 -56.92 44.07
N LYS A 142 24.89 -56.09 44.97
CA LYS A 142 25.51 -55.10 45.91
C LYS A 142 27.00 -55.29 46.34
N ILE A 143 27.77 -54.19 46.44
CA ILE A 143 28.30 -53.55 47.70
C ILE A 143 29.17 -52.29 47.39
N LYS A 144 29.44 -51.47 48.43
CA LYS A 144 29.95 -50.07 48.43
C LYS A 144 31.48 -49.90 48.30
N GLY A 145 31.89 -48.75 47.73
CA GLY A 145 33.10 -47.96 48.12
C GLY A 145 34.47 -48.45 47.63
N SER A 146 35.59 -47.71 47.78
CA SER A 146 35.78 -46.28 48.13
C SER A 146 37.28 -45.88 48.08
N ILE A 147 37.68 -45.05 47.09
CA ILE A 147 38.94 -44.24 47.02
C ILE A 147 40.28 -44.98 46.75
N TYR A 148 41.16 -44.28 46.00
CA TYR A 148 42.62 -44.40 45.77
C TYR A 148 43.27 -45.76 45.45
N GLU A 149 43.91 -45.85 44.27
CA GLU A 149 45.30 -46.30 44.09
C GLU A 149 45.77 -45.85 42.69
N ALA A 150 46.94 -45.21 42.57
CA ALA A 150 47.47 -44.75 41.29
C ALA A 150 48.48 -45.76 40.72
N MET A 151 48.20 -46.32 39.54
CA MET A 151 49.19 -47.13 38.81
C MET A 151 50.20 -46.21 38.12
N TYR A 152 51.31 -45.92 38.80
CA TYR A 152 52.51 -45.40 38.16
C TYR A 152 53.20 -46.53 37.38
N THR A 153 53.31 -46.39 36.06
CA THR A 153 54.23 -47.21 35.25
C THR A 153 55.67 -46.83 35.61
N PRO A 154 56.58 -47.79 35.88
CA PRO A 154 57.95 -47.47 36.27
C PRO A 154 58.74 -46.87 35.09
N PRO A 155 59.67 -45.93 35.35
CA PRO A 155 60.45 -45.28 34.29
C PRO A 155 61.44 -46.26 33.62
N GLU A 156 61.62 -46.08 32.31
CA GLU A 156 62.51 -46.88 31.47
C GLU A 156 63.68 -46.01 30.96
N CYS A 157 64.91 -46.54 31.00
CA CYS A 157 66.12 -45.80 30.66
C CYS A 157 66.21 -45.56 29.14
N PRO A 158 66.22 -44.30 28.66
CA PRO A 158 66.19 -44.01 27.21
C PRO A 158 67.48 -44.42 26.46
N PHE A 159 68.55 -44.76 27.18
CA PHE A 159 69.84 -45.14 26.58
C PHE A 159 70.03 -46.67 26.45
N CYS A 160 69.34 -47.48 27.25
CA CYS A 160 69.50 -48.95 27.22
C CYS A 160 68.24 -49.79 27.50
N GLY A 161 67.08 -49.18 27.76
CA GLY A 161 65.81 -49.89 27.97
C GLY A 161 65.69 -50.64 29.30
N LYS A 162 66.48 -50.30 30.33
CA LYS A 162 66.28 -50.84 31.69
C LYS A 162 65.12 -50.11 32.38
N ILE A 163 64.17 -50.87 32.91
CA ILE A 163 63.06 -50.37 33.74
C ILE A 163 63.50 -50.44 35.20
N GLU A 164 63.52 -49.30 35.91
CA GLU A 164 63.94 -49.23 37.32
C GLU A 164 62.77 -48.94 38.27
N GLY A 165 62.91 -49.36 39.53
CA GLY A 165 61.83 -49.34 40.53
C GLY A 165 61.37 -47.94 40.96
N CYS A 166 62.25 -46.93 40.91
CA CYS A 166 61.90 -45.53 41.12
C CYS A 166 62.83 -44.56 40.36
N SER A 167 62.47 -43.27 40.35
CA SER A 167 63.21 -42.20 39.68
C SER A 167 64.64 -42.01 40.19
N GLN A 168 64.87 -42.20 41.50
CA GLN A 168 66.22 -42.07 42.09
C GLN A 168 67.15 -43.19 41.61
N ASP A 169 66.64 -44.41 41.46
CA ASP A 169 67.41 -45.55 40.95
C ASP A 169 67.76 -45.35 39.47
N MET A 170 66.83 -44.79 38.68
CA MET A 170 67.08 -44.38 37.29
C MET A 170 68.18 -43.32 37.17
N GLU A 171 68.14 -42.27 37.99
CA GLU A 171 69.16 -41.21 37.98
C GLU A 171 70.54 -41.76 38.38
N THR A 172 70.57 -42.72 39.31
CA THR A 172 71.81 -43.41 39.71
C THR A 172 72.33 -44.31 38.61
N HIS A 173 71.45 -45.09 37.96
CA HIS A 173 71.76 -45.96 36.82
C HIS A 173 72.37 -45.18 35.65
N VAL A 174 71.78 -44.05 35.26
CA VAL A 174 72.31 -43.20 34.17
C VAL A 174 73.68 -42.62 34.56
N LYS A 175 73.87 -42.20 35.81
CA LYS A 175 75.16 -41.66 36.30
C LYS A 175 76.26 -42.71 36.48
N THR A 176 75.96 -44.01 36.49
CA THR A 176 76.97 -45.08 36.64
C THR A 176 77.22 -45.86 35.35
N GLU A 177 76.17 -46.24 34.63
CA GLU A 177 76.27 -47.09 33.42
C GLU A 177 76.36 -46.27 32.12
N HIS A 178 76.05 -44.97 32.19
CA HIS A 178 76.19 -44.01 31.08
C HIS A 178 77.08 -42.81 31.45
N ALA A 179 77.94 -42.97 32.47
CA ALA A 179 78.90 -41.95 32.91
C ALA A 179 79.82 -41.47 31.77
N ASP A 180 80.25 -42.39 30.91
CA ASP A 180 81.13 -42.12 29.75
C ASP A 180 80.45 -41.28 28.65
N LEU A 181 79.13 -41.02 28.76
CA LEU A 181 78.39 -40.09 27.91
C LEU A 181 78.13 -38.72 28.57
N LEU A 182 78.55 -38.54 29.84
CA LEU A 182 78.21 -37.37 30.65
C LEU A 182 79.39 -36.46 31.02
N ASP A 183 80.63 -36.84 30.70
CA ASP A 183 81.81 -35.98 30.89
C ASP A 183 82.71 -35.93 29.65
N THR A 184 82.69 -34.80 28.94
CA THR A 184 83.86 -34.32 28.20
C THR A 184 83.92 -32.79 28.26
N PRO A 185 84.84 -32.20 29.04
CA PRO A 185 84.99 -30.76 29.11
C PRO A 185 86.03 -30.27 28.08
N LEU A 186 85.60 -29.55 27.04
CA LEU A 186 86.30 -28.34 26.55
C LEU A 186 85.53 -27.58 25.45
N GLU A 187 85.57 -26.24 25.56
CA GLU A 187 85.65 -25.23 24.49
C GLU A 187 84.67 -25.18 23.29
N ASP A 188 83.79 -24.17 23.38
CA ASP A 188 83.49 -23.15 22.36
C ASP A 188 82.96 -23.57 20.96
N CYS A 189 81.62 -23.59 20.81
CA CYS A 189 80.97 -23.15 19.57
C CYS A 189 79.49 -22.76 19.75
N ASN A 190 79.09 -21.71 19.03
CA ASN A 190 77.73 -21.14 19.00
C ASN A 190 76.63 -22.19 18.77
N GLN A 191 75.75 -22.39 19.75
CA GLN A 191 74.46 -23.07 19.56
C GLN A 191 73.32 -22.04 19.67
N PRO A 192 72.38 -21.98 18.72
CA PRO A 192 71.25 -21.07 18.79
C PRO A 192 70.30 -21.48 19.91
N LEU A 193 70.10 -20.57 20.86
CA LEU A 193 69.03 -20.67 21.85
C LEU A 193 67.71 -20.18 21.21
N TYR A 194 66.61 -20.84 21.53
CA TYR A 194 65.30 -20.57 20.93
C TYR A 194 64.29 -20.11 21.99
N ASP A 195 63.79 -18.88 21.87
CA ASP A 195 62.89 -18.30 22.86
C ASP A 195 61.42 -18.66 22.56
N CYS A 196 60.66 -19.06 23.59
CA CYS A 196 59.23 -19.31 23.46
C CYS A 196 58.46 -17.99 23.31
N PRO A 197 57.72 -17.77 22.21
CA PRO A 197 57.02 -16.50 21.96
C PRO A 197 55.81 -16.29 22.88
N MET A 198 55.33 -17.33 23.57
CA MET A 198 54.16 -17.28 24.44
C MET A 198 54.49 -16.93 25.90
N CYS A 199 55.68 -17.29 26.38
CA CYS A 199 56.04 -17.15 27.80
C CYS A 199 57.50 -16.69 28.06
N GLY A 200 58.34 -16.60 27.02
CA GLY A 200 59.74 -16.19 27.13
C GLY A 200 60.72 -17.27 27.61
N LEU A 201 60.31 -18.54 27.69
CA LEU A 201 61.21 -19.63 28.10
C LEU A 201 62.28 -19.89 27.02
N ILE A 202 63.56 -19.81 27.41
CA ILE A 202 64.70 -20.05 26.52
C ILE A 202 64.99 -21.54 26.44
N CYS A 203 64.85 -22.11 25.25
CA CYS A 203 65.03 -23.54 24.99
C CYS A 203 66.36 -23.81 24.27
N THR A 204 67.04 -24.89 24.66
CA THR A 204 68.35 -25.29 24.10
C THR A 204 68.25 -26.01 22.75
N ASN A 205 67.05 -26.37 22.31
CA ASN A 205 66.79 -27.05 21.04
C ASN A 205 65.38 -26.71 20.54
N TYR A 206 65.22 -26.57 19.21
CA TYR A 206 63.94 -26.40 18.53
C TYR A 206 62.89 -27.45 18.92
N HIS A 207 63.27 -28.72 19.09
CA HIS A 207 62.32 -29.78 19.46
C HIS A 207 61.71 -29.58 20.85
N ILE A 208 62.51 -29.11 21.82
CA ILE A 208 62.04 -28.82 23.18
C ILE A 208 61.14 -27.57 23.17
N LEU A 209 61.49 -26.55 22.36
CA LEU A 209 60.62 -25.41 22.15
C LEU A 209 59.29 -25.82 21.51
N GLN A 210 59.31 -26.74 20.54
CA GLN A 210 58.10 -27.19 19.87
C GLN A 210 57.16 -27.91 20.85
N GLU A 211 57.64 -28.91 21.59
CA GLU A 211 56.82 -29.61 22.61
C GLU A 211 56.28 -28.62 23.66
N HIS A 212 57.08 -27.64 24.07
CA HIS A 212 56.65 -26.61 25.03
C HIS A 212 55.59 -25.64 24.47
N VAL A 213 55.68 -25.25 23.20
CA VAL A 213 54.65 -24.44 22.52
C VAL A 213 53.39 -25.28 22.30
N ASP A 214 53.52 -26.55 21.92
CA ASP A 214 52.40 -27.47 21.75
C ASP A 214 51.63 -27.66 23.07
N LEU A 215 52.32 -27.74 24.22
CA LEU A 215 51.68 -27.74 25.55
C LEU A 215 50.85 -26.48 25.84
N HIS A 216 51.29 -25.29 25.43
CA HIS A 216 50.48 -24.06 25.55
C HIS A 216 49.24 -24.07 24.63
N LEU A 217 49.36 -24.68 23.45
CA LEU A 217 48.23 -24.88 22.53
C LEU A 217 47.24 -25.94 23.05
N GLU A 218 47.72 -26.95 23.75
CA GLU A 218 46.87 -27.95 24.42
C GLU A 218 46.19 -27.39 25.67
N GLU A 219 46.88 -26.65 26.55
CA GLU A 219 46.25 -25.99 27.71
C GLU A 219 45.13 -25.02 27.30
N SER A 220 45.37 -24.22 26.25
CA SER A 220 44.33 -23.34 25.69
C SER A 220 43.18 -24.12 25.03
N SER A 221 43.44 -25.33 24.53
CA SER A 221 42.39 -26.26 24.05
C SER A 221 41.57 -26.89 25.18
N PHE A 222 42.16 -27.13 26.37
CA PHE A 222 41.40 -27.53 27.56
C PHE A 222 40.51 -26.40 28.11
N GLY A 223 40.94 -25.14 27.99
CA GLY A 223 40.11 -23.96 28.28
C GLY A 223 38.84 -23.88 27.42
N GLN A 224 38.91 -24.32 26.16
CA GLN A 224 37.76 -24.35 25.23
C GLN A 224 36.63 -25.29 25.69
N GLY A 225 36.86 -26.18 26.66
CA GLY A 225 35.82 -27.03 27.24
C GLY A 225 34.70 -26.24 27.94
N MET A 226 35.03 -25.09 28.56
CA MET A 226 34.03 -24.16 29.11
C MET A 226 33.47 -23.24 28.03
N ASP A 227 34.31 -22.83 27.08
CA ASP A 227 33.97 -21.89 26.01
C ASP A 227 32.98 -22.47 24.97
N ARG A 228 32.99 -23.79 24.75
CA ARG A 228 31.97 -24.47 23.92
C ARG A 228 30.55 -24.33 24.48
N VAL A 229 30.39 -24.27 25.81
CA VAL A 229 29.07 -24.07 26.45
C VAL A 229 28.63 -22.61 26.36
N GLN A 230 29.59 -21.69 26.47
CA GLN A 230 29.38 -20.25 26.26
C GLN A 230 28.92 -19.98 24.81
N CYS A 231 29.67 -20.49 23.82
CA CYS A 231 29.39 -20.35 22.40
C CYS A 231 28.04 -20.99 22.00
N SER A 232 27.62 -22.10 22.63
CA SER A 232 26.28 -22.67 22.45
C SER A 232 25.18 -21.72 22.92
N ARG A 233 25.36 -21.07 24.08
CA ARG A 233 24.41 -20.07 24.61
C ARG A 233 24.37 -18.80 23.77
N ASP A 234 25.51 -18.33 23.30
CA ASP A 234 25.59 -17.13 22.46
C ASP A 234 24.95 -17.38 21.08
N LEU A 235 25.10 -18.60 20.53
CA LEU A 235 24.40 -19.04 19.33
C LEU A 235 22.89 -19.16 19.55
N GLU A 236 22.44 -19.74 20.67
CA GLU A 236 21.02 -19.80 21.05
C GLU A 236 20.43 -18.40 21.23
N LEU A 237 21.16 -17.49 21.88
CA LEU A 237 20.74 -16.10 22.08
C LEU A 237 20.68 -15.34 20.74
N ALA A 238 21.67 -15.49 19.88
CA ALA A 238 21.66 -14.90 18.53
C ALA A 238 20.47 -15.42 17.70
N GLN A 239 20.15 -16.72 17.78
CA GLN A 239 18.97 -17.30 17.14
C GLN A 239 17.66 -16.75 17.73
N GLN A 240 17.56 -16.57 19.05
CA GLN A 240 16.39 -15.98 19.69
C GLN A 240 16.21 -14.50 19.31
N LEU A 241 17.29 -13.72 19.26
CA LEU A 241 17.26 -12.32 18.81
C LEU A 241 16.83 -12.23 17.35
N GLN A 242 17.41 -13.04 16.45
CA GLN A 242 17.01 -13.10 15.04
C GLN A 242 15.53 -13.50 14.87
N GLN A 243 15.05 -14.48 15.64
CA GLN A 243 13.65 -14.90 15.62
C GLN A 243 12.71 -13.78 16.11
N GLU A 244 13.12 -13.02 17.12
CA GLU A 244 12.33 -11.90 17.66
C GLU A 244 12.32 -10.69 16.72
N GLU A 245 13.45 -10.38 16.08
CA GLU A 245 13.52 -9.36 15.02
C GLU A 245 12.69 -9.74 13.81
N ASP A 246 12.80 -10.98 13.32
CA ASP A 246 11.96 -11.49 12.23
C ASP A 246 10.47 -11.52 12.63
N ARG A 247 10.14 -11.80 13.90
CA ARG A 247 8.76 -11.75 14.40
C ARG A 247 8.22 -10.32 14.41
N LYS A 248 9.01 -9.34 14.86
CA LYS A 248 8.66 -7.92 14.83
C LYS A 248 8.50 -7.43 13.39
N ARG A 249 9.46 -7.74 12.50
CA ARG A 249 9.40 -7.37 11.07
C ARG A 249 8.13 -7.92 10.41
N ARG A 250 7.86 -9.23 10.54
CA ARG A 250 6.63 -9.84 10.00
C ARG A 250 5.35 -9.27 10.60
N SER A 251 5.36 -8.90 11.88
CA SER A 251 4.20 -8.28 12.52
C SER A 251 3.92 -6.87 12.00
N GLU A 252 4.96 -6.11 11.67
CA GLU A 252 4.84 -4.76 11.10
C GLU A 252 4.50 -4.83 9.60
N GLU A 253 5.14 -5.71 8.82
CA GLU A 253 4.78 -6.03 7.43
C GLU A 253 3.28 -6.40 7.33
N SER A 254 2.79 -7.28 8.19
CA SER A 254 1.37 -7.69 8.22
C SER A 254 0.43 -6.56 8.64
N ARG A 255 0.88 -5.63 9.50
CA ARG A 255 0.11 -4.43 9.88
C ARG A 255 -0.02 -3.47 8.70
N GLN A 256 1.09 -3.21 8.00
CA GLN A 256 1.12 -2.36 6.80
C GLN A 256 0.27 -2.95 5.68
N GLU A 257 0.42 -4.24 5.37
CA GLU A 257 -0.41 -4.96 4.38
C GLU A 257 -1.91 -4.84 4.71
N MET A 258 -2.29 -5.03 5.98
CA MET A 258 -3.67 -4.92 6.44
C MET A 258 -4.25 -3.50 6.25
N GLU A 259 -3.46 -2.46 6.54
CA GLU A 259 -3.87 -1.06 6.40
C GLU A 259 -3.98 -0.65 4.92
N GLU A 260 -3.00 -1.02 4.10
CA GLU A 260 -3.04 -0.79 2.63
C GLU A 260 -4.20 -1.53 1.98
N PHE A 261 -4.41 -2.82 2.31
CA PHE A 261 -5.49 -3.62 1.76
C PHE A 261 -6.87 -3.05 2.12
N GLN A 262 -7.08 -2.61 3.38
CA GLN A 262 -8.32 -1.95 3.78
C GLN A 262 -8.55 -0.61 3.05
N ASN A 263 -7.49 0.17 2.81
CA ASN A 263 -7.57 1.43 2.07
C ASN A 263 -7.91 1.18 0.60
N LEU A 264 -7.26 0.21 -0.06
CA LEU A 264 -7.56 -0.20 -1.43
C LEU A 264 -8.99 -0.74 -1.55
N GLN A 265 -9.42 -1.64 -0.67
CA GLN A 265 -10.82 -2.12 -0.65
C GLN A 265 -11.83 -0.98 -0.47
N ARG A 266 -11.50 0.05 0.31
CA ARG A 266 -12.36 1.24 0.47
C ARG A 266 -12.39 2.09 -0.80
N GLN A 267 -11.22 2.32 -1.44
CA GLN A 267 -11.08 3.09 -2.66
C GLN A 267 -11.87 2.48 -3.82
N TYR A 268 -11.70 1.18 -4.09
CA TYR A 268 -12.40 0.46 -5.15
C TYR A 268 -13.84 0.06 -4.77
N GLY A 269 -14.31 0.39 -3.57
CA GLY A 269 -15.69 0.15 -3.12
C GLY A 269 -16.04 -1.31 -2.79
N LEU A 270 -15.02 -2.15 -2.60
CA LEU A 270 -15.10 -3.60 -2.33
C LEU A 270 -15.16 -3.96 -0.83
N ASN A 271 -14.98 -2.97 0.07
CA ASN A 271 -15.02 -3.17 1.53
C ASN A 271 -16.41 -3.45 2.13
N ASN A 272 -17.45 -3.69 1.31
CA ASN A 272 -18.84 -3.92 1.74
C ASN A 272 -19.46 -2.85 2.68
N SER A 273 -18.96 -1.62 2.70
CA SER A 273 -19.43 -0.53 3.58
C SER A 273 -20.80 0.09 3.22
N GLY A 274 -21.65 -0.65 2.51
CA GLY A 274 -22.91 -0.19 1.90
C GLY A 274 -22.71 0.41 0.51
N GLY A 275 -23.81 0.78 -0.14
CA GLY A 275 -23.82 1.28 -1.53
C GLY A 275 -24.63 2.56 -1.72
N TYR A 276 -25.16 2.75 -2.92
CA TYR A 276 -25.89 3.95 -3.35
C TYR A 276 -26.90 4.47 -2.33
N LYS A 277 -27.83 3.61 -1.88
CA LYS A 277 -28.90 3.98 -0.95
C LYS A 277 -28.37 4.51 0.38
N GLN A 278 -27.39 3.82 0.97
CA GLN A 278 -26.79 4.21 2.24
C GLN A 278 -26.02 5.53 2.10
N GLN A 279 -25.29 5.71 1.00
CA GLN A 279 -24.55 6.94 0.74
C GLN A 279 -25.48 8.14 0.47
N GLN A 280 -26.53 7.96 -0.33
CA GLN A 280 -27.52 9.00 -0.63
C GLN A 280 -28.19 9.49 0.66
N LEU A 281 -28.62 8.58 1.54
CA LEU A 281 -29.23 8.92 2.83
C LEU A 281 -28.24 9.67 3.74
N ARG A 282 -27.05 9.11 3.99
CA ARG A 282 -26.02 9.72 4.84
C ARG A 282 -25.63 11.11 4.37
N ASN A 283 -25.48 11.30 3.06
CA ASN A 283 -25.11 12.61 2.50
C ASN A 283 -26.26 13.62 2.63
N MET A 284 -27.52 13.22 2.44
CA MET A 284 -28.65 14.13 2.72
C MET A 284 -28.80 14.44 4.22
N GLU A 285 -28.53 13.49 5.12
CA GLU A 285 -28.48 13.72 6.58
C GLU A 285 -27.40 14.75 6.96
N ILE A 286 -26.22 14.68 6.34
CA ILE A 286 -25.15 15.68 6.50
C ILE A 286 -25.63 17.07 6.05
N GLU A 287 -26.36 17.17 4.93
CA GLU A 287 -26.88 18.45 4.45
C GLU A 287 -28.00 19.02 5.33
N VAL A 288 -28.81 18.17 5.98
CA VAL A 288 -29.76 18.59 7.02
C VAL A 288 -29.02 19.12 8.24
N ASN A 289 -28.00 18.40 8.73
CA ASN A 289 -27.20 18.80 9.89
C ASN A 289 -26.41 20.10 9.64
N ARG A 290 -26.07 20.40 8.38
CA ARG A 290 -25.45 21.66 7.94
C ARG A 290 -26.45 22.81 7.74
N GLY A 291 -27.75 22.58 7.93
CA GLY A 291 -28.80 23.57 7.66
C GLY A 291 -29.02 23.89 6.17
N ARG A 292 -28.44 23.10 5.25
CA ARG A 292 -28.55 23.29 3.79
C ARG A 292 -29.70 22.48 3.16
N MET A 293 -30.36 21.64 3.94
CA MET A 293 -31.58 20.91 3.56
C MET A 293 -32.58 20.93 4.71
N HIS A 294 -33.86 21.18 4.43
CA HIS A 294 -34.90 21.13 5.46
C HIS A 294 -35.32 19.66 5.75
N PRO A 295 -35.64 19.26 7.00
CA PRO A 295 -36.03 17.88 7.30
C PRO A 295 -37.23 17.35 6.49
N SER A 296 -38.23 18.20 6.18
CA SER A 296 -39.35 17.77 5.30
C SER A 296 -38.90 17.48 3.86
N GLU A 297 -37.89 18.20 3.35
CA GLU A 297 -37.30 17.92 2.05
C GLU A 297 -36.50 16.62 2.06
N PHE A 298 -35.76 16.33 3.14
CA PHE A 298 -35.09 15.04 3.32
C PHE A 298 -36.09 13.88 3.22
N HIS A 299 -37.22 13.96 3.93
CA HIS A 299 -38.25 12.91 3.88
C HIS A 299 -38.88 12.76 2.49
N ARG A 300 -39.14 13.86 1.77
CA ARG A 300 -39.62 13.83 0.38
C ARG A 300 -38.58 13.18 -0.54
N ARG A 301 -37.35 13.68 -0.59
CA ARG A 301 -36.27 13.13 -1.44
C ARG A 301 -35.99 11.65 -1.13
N LYS A 302 -36.11 11.24 0.14
CA LYS A 302 -36.02 9.85 0.57
C LYS A 302 -37.17 8.98 0.02
N ALA A 303 -38.39 9.51 -0.05
CA ALA A 303 -39.52 8.81 -0.66
C ALA A 303 -39.30 8.64 -2.17
N ASP A 304 -39.02 9.73 -2.90
CA ASP A 304 -38.73 9.69 -4.35
C ASP A 304 -37.64 8.66 -4.66
N MET A 305 -36.52 8.70 -3.92
CA MET A 305 -35.40 7.78 -4.08
C MET A 305 -35.84 6.32 -3.85
N MET A 306 -36.65 6.05 -2.82
CA MET A 306 -37.11 4.69 -2.53
C MET A 306 -38.03 4.15 -3.63
N GLU A 307 -38.87 5.01 -4.24
CA GLU A 307 -39.71 4.66 -5.38
C GLU A 307 -38.87 4.36 -6.64
N SER A 308 -37.94 5.24 -7.01
CA SER A 308 -37.03 5.04 -8.14
C SER A 308 -36.18 3.77 -8.00
N LEU A 309 -35.74 3.45 -6.77
CA LEU A 309 -35.03 2.20 -6.47
C LEU A 309 -35.94 0.95 -6.55
N ALA A 310 -37.23 1.07 -6.23
CA ALA A 310 -38.18 -0.04 -6.31
C ALA A 310 -38.59 -0.36 -7.76
N ILE A 311 -38.75 0.68 -8.59
CA ILE A 311 -39.07 0.55 -10.02
C ILE A 311 -37.80 0.19 -10.83
N GLY A 312 -36.61 0.60 -10.36
CA GLY A 312 -35.33 0.35 -11.01
C GLY A 312 -34.94 1.37 -12.09
N ILE A 313 -35.67 2.48 -12.20
CA ILE A 313 -35.46 3.55 -13.18
C ILE A 313 -34.73 4.73 -12.52
N ASP A 314 -33.82 5.39 -13.25
CA ASP A 314 -33.13 6.59 -12.77
C ASP A 314 -34.11 7.77 -12.61
N ASP A 315 -33.98 8.56 -11.55
CA ASP A 315 -34.93 9.63 -11.24
C ASP A 315 -34.74 10.88 -12.12
N GLY A 316 -33.73 10.89 -12.99
CA GLY A 316 -33.46 11.95 -13.96
C GLY A 316 -33.00 13.27 -13.34
N LYS A 317 -32.85 13.37 -12.00
CA LYS A 317 -32.48 14.63 -11.32
C LYS A 317 -31.06 15.07 -11.60
N THR A 318 -30.21 14.20 -12.15
CA THR A 318 -28.86 14.51 -12.61
C THR A 318 -28.70 14.53 -14.13
N LYS A 319 -29.82 14.51 -14.87
CA LYS A 319 -29.84 14.44 -16.34
C LYS A 319 -29.84 15.83 -16.99
N THR A 320 -29.03 16.00 -18.04
CA THR A 320 -29.01 17.18 -18.90
C THR A 320 -29.15 16.77 -20.37
N SER A 321 -30.27 17.12 -20.98
CA SER A 321 -30.59 16.87 -22.40
C SER A 321 -30.19 18.05 -23.30
N GLY A 322 -30.11 17.82 -24.62
CA GLY A 322 -29.97 18.89 -25.63
C GLY A 322 -28.54 19.38 -25.89
N ILE A 323 -27.53 18.73 -25.32
CA ILE A 323 -26.11 19.11 -25.44
C ILE A 323 -25.63 18.97 -26.89
N MET A 324 -25.98 17.88 -27.57
CA MET A 324 -25.51 17.60 -28.92
C MET A 324 -26.06 18.63 -29.92
N GLU A 325 -27.31 19.05 -29.74
CA GLU A 325 -27.99 20.07 -30.53
C GLU A 325 -27.46 21.48 -30.23
N ALA A 326 -27.03 21.74 -28.99
CA ALA A 326 -26.33 22.96 -28.63
C ALA A 326 -24.94 23.02 -29.29
N LEU A 327 -24.17 21.92 -29.25
CA LEU A 327 -22.88 21.79 -29.94
C LEU A 327 -23.04 21.94 -31.46
N TYR A 328 -24.07 21.34 -32.06
CA TYR A 328 -24.38 21.52 -33.48
C TYR A 328 -24.62 22.99 -33.82
N ARG A 329 -25.49 23.69 -33.07
CA ARG A 329 -25.73 25.13 -33.26
C ARG A 329 -24.47 25.97 -33.08
N TYR A 330 -23.60 25.61 -32.13
CA TYR A 330 -22.33 26.30 -31.89
C TYR A 330 -21.34 26.12 -33.05
N TYR A 331 -21.05 24.88 -33.45
CA TYR A 331 -20.08 24.62 -34.53
C TYR A 331 -20.58 25.08 -35.90
N GLN A 332 -21.90 25.11 -36.11
CA GLN A 332 -22.49 25.59 -37.37
C GLN A 332 -22.37 27.11 -37.51
N ASN A 333 -22.52 27.87 -36.43
CA ASN A 333 -22.70 29.33 -36.48
C ASN A 333 -21.55 30.15 -35.89
N ALA A 334 -20.78 29.62 -34.92
CA ALA A 334 -19.84 30.42 -34.11
C ALA A 334 -18.37 29.99 -34.22
N ALA A 335 -18.06 28.70 -34.24
CA ALA A 335 -16.67 28.23 -34.33
C ALA A 335 -16.06 28.54 -35.71
N THR A 336 -14.86 29.13 -35.78
CA THR A 336 -14.20 29.52 -37.05
C THR A 336 -12.91 28.75 -37.34
N ASP A 337 -12.31 28.17 -36.31
CA ASP A 337 -11.11 27.33 -36.27
C ASP A 337 -11.35 25.88 -36.70
N VAL A 338 -12.55 25.35 -36.45
CA VAL A 338 -12.90 23.96 -36.76
C VAL A 338 -13.19 23.76 -38.25
N ARG A 339 -12.34 22.99 -38.93
CA ARG A 339 -12.54 22.58 -40.33
C ARG A 339 -13.73 21.63 -40.51
N ARG A 340 -13.83 20.63 -39.63
CA ARG A 340 -14.93 19.65 -39.61
C ARG A 340 -15.07 19.02 -38.22
N VAL A 341 -16.31 18.79 -37.81
CA VAL A 341 -16.67 18.11 -36.56
C VAL A 341 -17.69 17.01 -36.86
N TRP A 342 -17.52 15.87 -36.19
CA TRP A 342 -18.48 14.78 -36.16
C TRP A 342 -19.03 14.65 -34.75
N LEU A 343 -20.35 14.61 -34.67
CA LEU A 343 -21.13 14.42 -33.47
C LEU A 343 -21.68 12.99 -33.48
N SER A 344 -21.70 12.35 -32.32
CA SER A 344 -22.57 11.18 -32.09
C SER A 344 -24.05 11.54 -32.33
N THR A 345 -24.93 10.55 -32.34
CA THR A 345 -26.38 10.80 -32.22
C THR A 345 -26.69 11.44 -30.86
N VAL A 346 -27.96 11.78 -30.59
CA VAL A 346 -28.36 12.47 -29.35
C VAL A 346 -27.90 11.69 -28.10
N VAL A 347 -27.46 12.43 -27.08
CA VAL A 347 -27.00 11.91 -25.80
C VAL A 347 -27.58 12.78 -24.68
N ASP A 348 -28.16 12.13 -23.67
CA ASP A 348 -28.42 12.76 -22.38
C ASP A 348 -27.19 12.61 -21.47
N HIS A 349 -26.68 13.71 -20.91
CA HIS A 349 -25.59 13.66 -19.94
C HIS A 349 -26.14 13.35 -18.54
N PHE A 350 -25.46 12.46 -17.80
CA PHE A 350 -25.80 12.10 -16.42
C PHE A 350 -24.60 12.35 -15.50
N GLN A 351 -24.73 13.28 -14.55
CA GLN A 351 -23.74 13.44 -13.47
C GLN A 351 -24.05 12.54 -12.27
N SER A 352 -23.06 12.36 -11.38
CA SER A 352 -23.28 11.66 -10.11
C SER A 352 -24.22 12.43 -9.17
N SER A 353 -25.07 11.69 -8.47
CA SER A 353 -25.88 12.19 -7.35
C SER A 353 -25.10 12.08 -6.04
N PHE A 354 -25.72 12.42 -4.91
CA PHE A 354 -25.11 12.18 -3.60
C PHE A 354 -24.86 10.68 -3.34
N GLY A 355 -25.62 9.76 -3.94
CA GLY A 355 -25.48 8.31 -3.76
C GLY A 355 -24.26 7.70 -4.45
N ASP A 356 -23.86 8.23 -5.60
CA ASP A 356 -22.76 7.67 -6.42
C ASP A 356 -21.53 8.58 -6.59
N LYS A 357 -21.55 9.81 -6.06
CA LYS A 357 -20.36 10.69 -6.08
C LYS A 357 -19.13 9.98 -5.51
N GLY A 358 -18.04 9.97 -6.29
CA GLY A 358 -16.74 9.36 -5.98
C GLY A 358 -16.55 7.93 -6.48
N TRP A 359 -17.55 7.29 -7.10
CA TRP A 359 -17.44 5.91 -7.62
C TRP A 359 -18.38 5.58 -8.80
N GLY A 360 -19.40 6.38 -9.07
CA GLY A 360 -20.45 6.11 -10.04
C GLY A 360 -20.08 6.26 -11.52
N CYS A 361 -18.87 6.71 -11.85
CA CYS A 361 -18.52 7.20 -13.19
C CYS A 361 -18.79 6.18 -14.31
N GLY A 362 -18.37 4.92 -14.18
CA GLY A 362 -18.63 3.88 -15.18
C GLY A 362 -20.13 3.62 -15.41
N TYR A 363 -20.92 3.62 -14.34
CA TYR A 363 -22.38 3.47 -14.40
C TYR A 363 -23.07 4.68 -15.05
N ARG A 364 -22.63 5.90 -14.74
CA ARG A 364 -23.14 7.14 -15.37
C ARG A 364 -22.77 7.21 -16.86
N ASN A 365 -21.56 6.79 -17.21
CA ASN A 365 -21.14 6.64 -18.61
C ASN A 365 -21.97 5.58 -19.36
N PHE A 366 -22.34 4.47 -18.71
CA PHE A 366 -23.32 3.53 -19.26
C PHE A 366 -24.70 4.17 -19.46
N GLN A 367 -25.22 4.97 -18.51
CA GLN A 367 -26.49 5.68 -18.68
C GLN A 367 -26.46 6.65 -19.87
N MET A 368 -25.36 7.40 -20.04
CA MET A 368 -25.18 8.30 -21.19
C MET A 368 -25.15 7.52 -22.51
N LEU A 369 -24.40 6.41 -22.59
CA LEU A 369 -24.39 5.53 -23.76
C LEU A 369 -25.77 4.94 -24.05
N LEU A 370 -26.46 4.40 -23.03
CA LEU A 370 -27.77 3.80 -23.19
C LEU A 370 -28.83 4.84 -23.62
N SER A 371 -28.75 6.08 -23.13
CA SER A 371 -29.65 7.16 -23.55
C SER A 371 -29.60 7.41 -25.06
N SER A 372 -28.44 7.18 -25.67
CA SER A 372 -28.20 7.33 -27.10
C SER A 372 -28.70 6.11 -27.90
N LEU A 373 -28.57 4.91 -27.33
CA LEU A 373 -29.10 3.67 -27.92
C LEU A 373 -30.63 3.63 -27.91
N LEU A 374 -31.26 4.12 -26.83
CA LEU A 374 -32.73 4.22 -26.67
C LEU A 374 -33.39 5.24 -27.62
N GLN A 375 -32.61 6.05 -28.33
CA GLN A 375 -33.06 7.04 -29.32
C GLN A 375 -32.72 6.63 -30.76
N ASN A 376 -32.39 5.36 -30.98
CA ASN A 376 -31.90 4.86 -32.26
C ASN A 376 -32.60 3.55 -32.60
N ASP A 377 -33.54 3.63 -33.56
CA ASP A 377 -34.44 2.58 -34.04
C ASP A 377 -33.72 1.24 -34.33
N ALA A 378 -32.42 1.28 -34.65
CA ALA A 378 -31.59 0.09 -34.85
C ALA A 378 -31.43 -0.81 -33.60
N TYR A 379 -31.81 -0.33 -32.41
CA TYR A 379 -31.75 -1.05 -31.14
C TYR A 379 -33.12 -1.31 -30.50
N ASP A 380 -34.22 -0.90 -31.14
CA ASP A 380 -35.58 -1.05 -30.60
C ASP A 380 -35.94 -2.49 -30.26
N ASP A 381 -35.54 -3.46 -31.09
CA ASP A 381 -35.83 -4.88 -30.89
C ASP A 381 -35.17 -5.48 -29.64
N CYS A 382 -34.00 -4.97 -29.23
CA CYS A 382 -33.28 -5.46 -28.05
C CYS A 382 -33.49 -4.59 -26.79
N LEU A 383 -33.87 -3.32 -26.94
CA LEU A 383 -34.11 -2.38 -25.84
C LEU A 383 -35.60 -2.06 -25.61
N LYS A 384 -36.52 -2.80 -26.24
CA LYS A 384 -37.96 -2.51 -26.25
C LYS A 384 -38.55 -2.27 -24.86
N GLY A 385 -39.07 -1.06 -24.64
CA GLY A 385 -39.72 -0.68 -23.39
C GLY A 385 -38.75 -0.46 -22.21
N MET A 386 -37.44 -0.49 -22.44
CA MET A 386 -36.46 -0.13 -21.42
C MET A 386 -36.45 1.39 -21.19
N SER A 387 -36.26 1.78 -19.94
CA SER A 387 -35.91 3.15 -19.52
C SER A 387 -34.49 3.16 -18.99
N VAL A 388 -33.88 4.33 -18.83
CA VAL A 388 -32.54 4.45 -18.23
C VAL A 388 -32.59 3.92 -16.78
N PRO A 389 -31.86 2.85 -16.45
CA PRO A 389 -31.92 2.22 -15.14
C PRO A 389 -31.14 3.01 -14.09
N CYS A 390 -31.58 2.98 -12.83
CA CYS A 390 -30.84 3.58 -11.72
C CYS A 390 -29.58 2.76 -11.38
N ILE A 391 -28.61 3.35 -10.67
CA ILE A 391 -27.31 2.71 -10.37
C ILE A 391 -27.46 1.30 -9.77
N PRO A 392 -28.31 1.04 -8.75
CA PRO A 392 -28.48 -0.31 -8.22
C PRO A 392 -29.16 -1.29 -9.19
N LYS A 393 -29.98 -0.80 -10.13
CA LYS A 393 -30.52 -1.67 -11.19
C LYS A 393 -29.44 -2.04 -12.22
N ILE A 394 -28.53 -1.13 -12.56
CA ILE A 394 -27.35 -1.45 -13.39
C ILE A 394 -26.49 -2.51 -12.69
N GLN A 395 -26.22 -2.35 -11.38
CA GLN A 395 -25.54 -3.36 -10.56
C GLN A 395 -26.21 -4.73 -10.64
N SER A 396 -27.55 -4.80 -10.49
CA SER A 396 -28.33 -6.03 -10.68
C SER A 396 -28.18 -6.62 -12.08
N MET A 397 -28.24 -5.80 -13.14
CA MET A 397 -28.20 -6.30 -14.53
C MET A 397 -26.83 -6.88 -14.89
N ILE A 398 -25.74 -6.33 -14.34
CA ILE A 398 -24.39 -6.91 -14.47
C ILE A 398 -24.32 -8.25 -13.71
N GLU A 399 -24.84 -8.31 -12.48
CA GLU A 399 -24.93 -9.58 -11.73
C GLU A 399 -25.79 -10.63 -12.45
N ASP A 400 -26.85 -10.22 -13.14
CA ASP A 400 -27.70 -11.11 -13.93
C ASP A 400 -26.94 -11.65 -15.15
N ALA A 401 -26.16 -10.82 -15.84
CA ALA A 401 -25.26 -11.26 -16.91
C ALA A 401 -24.18 -12.25 -16.41
N TRP A 402 -23.62 -12.03 -15.22
CA TRP A 402 -22.69 -13.00 -14.61
C TRP A 402 -23.36 -14.35 -14.32
N LYS A 403 -24.62 -14.37 -13.88
CA LYS A 403 -25.41 -15.61 -13.68
C LYS A 403 -25.71 -16.33 -15.00
N GLU A 404 -25.82 -15.60 -16.10
CA GLU A 404 -25.93 -16.16 -17.47
C GLU A 404 -24.60 -16.72 -17.99
N GLY A 405 -23.49 -16.52 -17.27
CA GLY A 405 -22.16 -17.07 -17.58
C GLY A 405 -21.23 -16.11 -18.33
N PHE A 406 -21.59 -14.83 -18.47
CA PHE A 406 -20.67 -13.81 -18.99
C PHE A 406 -19.58 -13.48 -17.96
N ASP A 407 -18.34 -13.37 -18.43
CA ASP A 407 -17.15 -12.95 -17.66
C ASP A 407 -17.07 -13.41 -16.18
N PRO A 408 -16.94 -14.73 -15.92
CA PRO A 408 -16.79 -15.24 -14.56
C PRO A 408 -15.50 -14.77 -13.88
N GLN A 409 -14.49 -14.33 -14.63
CA GLN A 409 -13.26 -13.78 -14.07
C GLN A 409 -13.49 -12.38 -13.51
N GLY A 410 -14.07 -11.45 -14.29
CA GLY A 410 -14.46 -10.12 -13.83
C GLY A 410 -15.46 -10.17 -12.67
N ALA A 411 -16.43 -11.10 -12.74
CA ALA A 411 -17.32 -11.41 -11.63
C ALA A 411 -16.53 -11.75 -10.35
N SER A 412 -15.55 -12.66 -10.42
CA SER A 412 -14.72 -13.04 -9.26
C SER A 412 -13.91 -11.87 -8.69
N GLN A 413 -13.36 -10.99 -9.55
CA GLN A 413 -12.58 -9.81 -9.14
C GLN A 413 -13.41 -8.81 -8.35
N LEU A 414 -14.72 -8.75 -8.63
CA LEU A 414 -15.71 -7.90 -7.97
C LEU A 414 -16.54 -8.68 -6.93
N ASN A 415 -15.96 -9.75 -6.34
CA ASN A 415 -16.57 -10.60 -5.30
C ASN A 415 -17.94 -11.21 -5.68
N ASN A 416 -18.22 -11.34 -6.98
CA ASN A 416 -19.48 -11.77 -7.58
C ASN A 416 -20.70 -10.94 -7.13
N ARG A 417 -20.49 -9.68 -6.69
CA ARG A 417 -21.54 -8.84 -6.11
C ARG A 417 -21.28 -7.35 -6.26
N LEU A 418 -22.22 -6.65 -6.87
CA LEU A 418 -22.23 -5.19 -7.01
C LEU A 418 -23.35 -4.53 -6.19
N GLN A 419 -24.53 -5.14 -6.09
CA GLN A 419 -25.69 -4.54 -5.43
C GLN A 419 -25.43 -4.24 -3.96
N GLY A 420 -25.54 -2.96 -3.59
CA GLY A 420 -25.27 -2.51 -2.24
C GLY A 420 -23.78 -2.41 -1.89
N THR A 421 -22.92 -2.38 -2.91
CA THR A 421 -21.51 -1.96 -2.82
C THR A 421 -21.33 -0.59 -3.49
N LYS A 422 -20.09 -0.09 -3.49
CA LYS A 422 -19.65 1.08 -4.29
C LYS A 422 -18.64 0.68 -5.34
N ALA A 423 -18.65 -0.59 -5.74
CA ALA A 423 -17.64 -1.17 -6.62
C ALA A 423 -17.47 -0.34 -7.89
N TRP A 424 -16.23 0.03 -8.18
CA TRP A 424 -15.88 0.61 -9.47
C TRP A 424 -16.08 -0.45 -10.55
N ILE A 425 -16.56 -0.03 -11.72
CA ILE A 425 -16.70 -0.88 -12.90
C ILE A 425 -15.94 -0.27 -14.07
N GLY A 426 -15.47 -1.12 -14.98
CA GLY A 426 -14.74 -0.73 -16.17
C GLY A 426 -15.50 -1.06 -17.46
N ALA A 427 -14.75 -1.00 -18.57
CA ALA A 427 -15.25 -1.39 -19.89
C ALA A 427 -15.71 -2.86 -19.95
N CYS A 428 -15.16 -3.75 -19.11
CA CYS A 428 -15.51 -5.17 -19.05
C CYS A 428 -16.96 -5.40 -18.60
N GLU A 429 -17.38 -4.80 -17.48
CA GLU A 429 -18.75 -4.94 -16.98
C GLU A 429 -19.75 -4.27 -17.94
N VAL A 430 -19.39 -3.14 -18.54
CA VAL A 430 -20.22 -2.45 -19.54
C VAL A 430 -20.36 -3.28 -20.82
N TYR A 431 -19.29 -3.92 -21.28
CA TYR A 431 -19.33 -4.87 -22.41
C TYR A 431 -20.19 -6.10 -22.10
N THR A 432 -20.03 -6.69 -20.92
CA THR A 432 -20.82 -7.82 -20.42
C THR A 432 -22.31 -7.48 -20.38
N LEU A 433 -22.66 -6.31 -19.83
CA LEU A 433 -24.03 -5.81 -19.76
C LEU A 433 -24.64 -5.54 -21.14
N LEU A 434 -23.91 -4.87 -22.05
CA LEU A 434 -24.41 -4.63 -23.41
C LEU A 434 -24.58 -5.95 -24.18
N THR A 435 -23.68 -6.91 -23.99
CA THR A 435 -23.72 -8.20 -24.67
C THR A 435 -24.89 -9.08 -24.19
N SER A 436 -25.21 -9.09 -22.89
CA SER A 436 -26.41 -9.78 -22.38
C SER A 436 -27.71 -9.15 -22.91
N LEU A 437 -27.74 -7.83 -23.07
CA LEU A 437 -28.78 -7.07 -23.77
C LEU A 437 -28.75 -7.24 -25.32
N ARG A 438 -27.98 -8.20 -25.84
CA ARG A 438 -27.84 -8.52 -27.28
C ARG A 438 -27.30 -7.37 -28.15
N ILE A 439 -26.67 -6.37 -27.55
CA ILE A 439 -26.04 -5.25 -28.25
C ILE A 439 -24.62 -5.64 -28.66
N LYS A 440 -24.34 -5.57 -29.97
CA LYS A 440 -23.00 -5.84 -30.50
C LYS A 440 -22.04 -4.68 -30.21
N CYS A 441 -21.21 -4.84 -29.19
CA CYS A 441 -20.10 -3.94 -28.86
C CYS A 441 -18.73 -4.64 -29.00
N ARG A 442 -17.63 -3.87 -28.82
CA ARG A 442 -16.27 -4.39 -28.68
C ARG A 442 -15.44 -3.47 -27.78
N ILE A 443 -14.54 -4.04 -26.99
CA ILE A 443 -13.49 -3.29 -26.29
C ILE A 443 -12.27 -3.19 -27.23
N ILE A 444 -11.56 -2.07 -27.16
CA ILE A 444 -10.24 -1.90 -27.78
C ILE A 444 -9.32 -1.28 -26.74
N ASP A 445 -8.24 -1.97 -26.43
CA ASP A 445 -7.28 -1.56 -25.43
C ASP A 445 -6.12 -0.79 -26.06
N PHE A 446 -5.93 0.45 -25.59
CA PHE A 446 -4.79 1.31 -25.94
C PHE A 446 -3.76 1.28 -24.80
N HIS A 447 -3.33 0.07 -24.45
CA HIS A 447 -2.52 -0.31 -23.28
C HIS A 447 -1.20 0.44 -23.06
N LYS A 448 -0.76 1.27 -24.02
CA LYS A 448 0.39 2.17 -23.90
C LYS A 448 0.24 3.37 -24.85
N SER A 449 0.96 4.43 -24.54
CA SER A 449 1.12 5.58 -25.42
C SER A 449 1.74 5.19 -26.77
N THR A 450 1.36 5.91 -27.83
CA THR A 450 1.73 5.61 -29.22
C THR A 450 2.33 6.80 -29.96
N GLY A 451 2.59 7.90 -29.24
CA GLY A 451 3.18 9.12 -29.77
C GLY A 451 4.13 9.80 -28.77
N PRO A 452 4.78 10.91 -29.18
CA PRO A 452 5.70 11.67 -28.33
C PRO A 452 5.05 12.13 -27.03
N LEU A 453 5.85 12.33 -25.99
CA LEU A 453 5.42 12.87 -24.69
C LEU A 453 4.28 12.08 -24.01
N GLY A 454 4.14 10.79 -24.30
CA GLY A 454 3.08 9.96 -23.74
C GLY A 454 1.71 10.10 -24.42
N THR A 455 1.63 10.76 -25.58
CA THR A 455 0.36 10.92 -26.32
C THR A 455 -0.16 9.62 -26.93
N HIS A 456 -1.46 9.57 -27.21
CA HIS A 456 -2.15 8.40 -27.80
C HIS A 456 -2.74 8.69 -29.21
N PRO A 457 -1.93 9.07 -30.23
CA PRO A 457 -2.44 9.37 -31.57
C PRO A 457 -3.28 8.23 -32.17
N ARG A 458 -2.94 6.96 -31.91
CA ARG A 458 -3.73 5.80 -32.38
C ARG A 458 -5.16 5.75 -31.82
N LEU A 459 -5.39 6.26 -30.60
CA LEU A 459 -6.75 6.38 -30.04
C LEU A 459 -7.54 7.45 -30.80
N PHE A 460 -6.95 8.62 -31.03
CA PHE A 460 -7.59 9.71 -31.77
C PHE A 460 -7.90 9.33 -33.22
N GLU A 461 -6.98 8.64 -33.90
CA GLU A 461 -7.19 8.09 -35.24
C GLU A 461 -8.30 7.04 -35.27
N TRP A 462 -8.40 6.19 -34.24
CA TRP A 462 -9.48 5.22 -34.14
C TRP A 462 -10.85 5.88 -33.92
N ILE A 463 -10.93 6.88 -33.03
CA ILE A 463 -12.16 7.67 -32.81
C ILE A 463 -12.57 8.41 -34.09
N MET A 464 -11.60 9.00 -34.80
CA MET A 464 -11.82 9.61 -36.12
C MET A 464 -12.38 8.60 -37.13
N SER A 465 -11.75 7.42 -37.26
CA SER A 465 -12.20 6.35 -38.15
C SER A 465 -13.59 5.83 -37.75
N TYR A 466 -13.91 5.79 -36.45
CA TYR A 466 -15.22 5.42 -35.95
C TYR A 466 -16.30 6.39 -36.41
N TYR A 467 -16.14 7.72 -36.22
CA TYR A 467 -17.17 8.70 -36.54
C TYR A 467 -17.22 9.13 -38.01
N SER A 468 -16.07 9.16 -38.69
CA SER A 468 -16.00 9.63 -40.07
C SER A 468 -16.76 8.73 -41.05
N SER A 469 -17.02 9.26 -42.24
CA SER A 469 -17.69 8.56 -43.33
C SER A 469 -17.20 9.13 -44.65
N GLU A 470 -16.87 8.27 -45.60
CA GLU A 470 -16.29 8.62 -46.90
C GLU A 470 -17.37 9.12 -47.87
N ARG A 471 -17.94 10.30 -47.59
CA ARG A 471 -18.79 11.02 -48.55
C ARG A 471 -18.17 12.37 -48.88
N GLU A 472 -17.81 12.54 -50.15
CA GLU A 472 -17.42 13.84 -50.69
C GLU A 472 -18.58 14.84 -50.59
N GLY A 473 -18.25 16.12 -50.42
CA GLY A 473 -19.24 17.20 -50.24
C GLY A 473 -19.90 17.26 -48.84
N SER A 474 -19.49 16.45 -47.87
CA SER A 474 -20.10 16.45 -46.54
C SER A 474 -19.95 17.79 -45.79
N PRO A 475 -20.99 18.27 -45.07
CA PRO A 475 -20.97 19.55 -44.35
C PRO A 475 -19.88 19.66 -43.28
N LYS A 476 -19.67 20.89 -42.79
CA LYS A 476 -18.72 21.22 -41.70
C LYS A 476 -19.08 20.52 -40.39
N VAL A 477 -20.37 20.48 -40.07
CA VAL A 477 -20.91 19.83 -38.87
C VAL A 477 -21.74 18.63 -39.31
N LEU A 478 -21.42 17.46 -38.76
CA LEU A 478 -22.09 16.20 -39.11
C LEU A 478 -22.67 15.55 -37.85
N PHE A 479 -23.99 15.44 -37.79
CA PHE A 479 -24.65 14.45 -36.95
C PHE A 479 -24.48 13.07 -37.57
N THR A 480 -23.97 12.12 -36.78
CA THR A 480 -23.90 10.71 -37.16
C THR A 480 -25.02 9.93 -36.45
N SER A 481 -25.45 8.81 -37.02
CA SER A 481 -26.32 7.85 -36.32
C SER A 481 -25.54 6.93 -35.34
N LYS A 482 -24.27 7.25 -35.06
CA LYS A 482 -23.38 6.41 -34.27
C LYS A 482 -23.55 6.74 -32.79
N PRO A 483 -23.66 5.72 -31.91
CA PRO A 483 -23.60 5.93 -30.47
C PRO A 483 -22.28 6.58 -30.04
N PRO A 484 -22.24 7.23 -28.88
CA PRO A 484 -21.00 7.75 -28.28
C PRO A 484 -20.06 6.63 -27.81
N ILE A 485 -18.82 6.99 -27.48
CA ILE A 485 -17.78 6.05 -27.07
C ILE A 485 -17.55 6.13 -25.55
N TYR A 486 -17.69 4.99 -24.87
CA TYR A 486 -17.22 4.79 -23.49
C TYR A 486 -15.68 4.74 -23.48
N LEU A 487 -15.02 5.59 -22.70
CA LEU A 487 -13.55 5.65 -22.62
C LEU A 487 -13.06 5.45 -21.18
N GLN A 488 -12.23 4.43 -20.99
CA GLN A 488 -11.62 4.06 -19.71
C GLN A 488 -10.17 4.51 -19.64
N HIS A 489 -9.75 5.03 -18.48
CA HIS A 489 -8.37 4.96 -18.03
C HIS A 489 -8.32 4.50 -16.57
N GLN A 490 -7.14 4.27 -16.02
CA GLN A 490 -6.98 3.95 -14.60
C GLN A 490 -7.31 5.18 -13.75
N GLY A 491 -8.09 5.00 -12.68
CA GLY A 491 -8.45 6.06 -11.73
C GLY A 491 -9.94 6.41 -11.68
N GLN A 492 -10.26 7.51 -11.00
CA GLN A 492 -11.64 7.93 -10.70
C GLN A 492 -12.45 8.41 -11.91
N GLU A 493 -11.78 8.73 -13.03
CA GLU A 493 -12.40 9.37 -14.18
C GLU A 493 -12.50 8.38 -15.34
N THR A 494 -13.74 8.03 -15.71
CA THR A 494 -14.05 7.52 -17.04
C THR A 494 -14.59 8.71 -17.83
N SER A 495 -13.90 9.07 -18.90
CA SER A 495 -14.33 10.15 -19.78
C SER A 495 -15.31 9.64 -20.84
N PHE A 496 -16.18 10.53 -21.31
CA PHE A 496 -17.13 10.21 -22.36
C PHE A 496 -16.75 10.92 -23.66
N SER A 497 -16.62 10.18 -24.77
CA SER A 497 -16.26 10.77 -26.07
C SER A 497 -17.45 10.75 -27.04
N SER A 498 -18.24 11.82 -26.99
CA SER A 498 -19.38 12.10 -27.89
C SER A 498 -19.06 13.06 -29.05
N LEU A 499 -17.87 13.66 -29.03
CA LEU A 499 -17.43 14.77 -29.87
C LEU A 499 -16.01 14.52 -30.40
N TYR A 500 -15.81 14.68 -31.71
CA TYR A 500 -14.47 14.76 -32.31
C TYR A 500 -14.39 15.90 -33.34
N SER A 501 -13.40 16.77 -33.18
CA SER A 501 -13.10 17.90 -34.07
C SER A 501 -11.72 17.74 -34.71
N ARG A 502 -11.56 18.15 -35.96
CA ARG A 502 -10.23 18.29 -36.60
C ARG A 502 -9.83 19.75 -36.72
N GLU A 503 -8.79 20.13 -35.99
CA GLU A 503 -7.91 21.23 -36.39
C GLU A 503 -7.05 20.77 -37.57
N ASP A 504 -6.99 21.59 -38.61
CA ASP A 504 -5.91 21.63 -39.61
C ASP A 504 -6.21 22.79 -40.59
N PRO A 505 -5.97 24.05 -40.19
CA PRO A 505 -5.61 25.07 -41.16
C PRO A 505 -4.18 24.75 -41.61
N LEU A 506 -4.04 24.25 -42.84
CA LEU A 506 -2.76 24.26 -43.53
C LEU A 506 -2.21 25.69 -43.48
N LYS A 507 -1.09 25.89 -42.77
CA LYS A 507 -0.26 27.08 -42.94
C LYS A 507 0.19 27.09 -44.41
N LYS A 508 -0.42 27.97 -45.20
CA LYS A 508 0.07 28.38 -46.53
C LYS A 508 1.11 29.48 -46.37
#